data_AF-A0A2P2KBI5-F1
#
_entry.id   AF-A0A2P2KBI5-F1
#
_cell.length_a   1.000
_cell.length_b   1.000
_cell.length_c   1.000
_cell.angle_alpha   90.00
_cell.angle_beta   90.00
_cell.angle_gamma   90.00
#
_symmetry.space_group_name_H-M   'P 1'
#
loop_
_entity.id
_entity.type
_entity.pdbx_description
1 polymer ?
#
loop_
_entity_poly.entity_id
_entity_poly.type
_entity_poly.pdbx_seq_one_letter_code
_entity_poly.pdbx_strand_id
1 'polypeptide(L)'
;MTEGMSRTEQLTGKRDVVPSTALAYLDPRYWDERFSDEEHYEWCKDYSHFRHLFLYHIPLNSSVLELGCGNSQLSEEMHKDGITDITCIDWSAVVVEKMQKLLSAKGYKSLFLSFHIGFILFLLA
;
A
#
# COMPACT_ATOMS: atom_id res chain seq x y z
N MET A 1 -49.73 -24.57 -0.64
CA MET A 1 -49.39 -23.15 -0.40
C MET A 1 -48.03 -23.14 0.26
N THR A 2 -46.98 -23.11 -0.56
CA THR A 2 -45.57 -23.12 -0.15
C THR A 2 -45.02 -21.73 -0.43
N GLU A 3 -44.94 -20.87 0.59
CA GLU A 3 -44.25 -19.59 0.48
C GLU A 3 -42.75 -19.83 0.69
N GLY A 4 -41.99 -19.58 -0.38
CA GLY A 4 -40.55 -19.70 -0.41
C GLY A 4 -39.89 -18.53 0.31
N MET A 5 -39.15 -18.84 1.38
CA MET A 5 -38.13 -17.96 1.94
C MET A 5 -36.95 -17.88 0.97
N SER A 6 -36.85 -16.81 0.18
CA SER A 6 -35.60 -16.47 -0.51
C SER A 6 -34.70 -15.67 0.43
N ARG A 7 -33.84 -16.37 1.17
CA ARG A 7 -32.62 -15.77 1.71
C ARG A 7 -31.74 -15.38 0.52
N THR A 8 -31.71 -14.09 0.18
CA THR A 8 -30.55 -13.53 -0.50
C THR A 8 -29.52 -13.27 0.59
N GLU A 9 -28.64 -14.24 0.81
CA GLU A 9 -27.38 -14.01 1.49
C GLU A 9 -26.64 -12.91 0.71
N GLN A 10 -26.51 -11.75 1.34
CA GLN A 10 -25.57 -10.72 0.91
C GLN A 10 -24.18 -11.33 0.99
N LEU A 11 -23.69 -11.84 -0.13
CA LEU A 11 -22.29 -12.19 -0.31
C LEU A 11 -21.51 -10.88 -0.30
N THR A 12 -20.91 -10.56 0.85
CA THR A 12 -19.88 -9.53 1.00
C THR A 12 -18.61 -10.00 0.28
N GLY A 13 -18.68 -10.07 -1.04
CA GLY A 13 -17.54 -10.35 -1.92
C GLY A 13 -16.78 -9.06 -2.15
N LYS A 14 -15.60 -8.94 -1.53
CA LYS A 14 -14.62 -7.91 -1.85
C LYS A 14 -14.40 -7.94 -3.37
N ARG A 15 -14.78 -6.87 -4.07
CA ARG A 15 -14.65 -6.81 -5.53
C ARG A 15 -13.18 -6.55 -5.85
N ASP A 16 -12.42 -7.61 -6.14
CA ASP A 16 -11.09 -7.49 -6.75
C ASP A 16 -11.25 -7.06 -8.21
N VAL A 17 -11.64 -5.80 -8.44
CA VAL A 17 -11.81 -5.25 -9.79
C VAL A 17 -10.44 -4.88 -10.33
N VAL A 18 -9.83 -5.82 -11.05
CA VAL A 18 -8.76 -5.49 -11.98
C VAL A 18 -9.38 -4.67 -13.12
N PRO A 19 -8.89 -3.45 -13.40
CA PRO A 19 -9.39 -2.64 -14.49
C PRO A 19 -9.21 -3.34 -15.83
N SER A 20 -10.09 -3.03 -16.78
CA SER A 20 -10.09 -3.64 -18.11
C SER A 20 -8.87 -3.30 -18.95
N THR A 21 -8.13 -2.24 -18.60
CA THR A 21 -6.89 -1.85 -19.27
C THR A 21 -5.85 -1.37 -18.26
N ALA A 22 -4.57 -1.58 -18.56
CA ALA A 22 -3.47 -1.09 -17.74
C ALA A 22 -3.41 0.45 -17.67
N LEU A 23 -3.97 1.15 -18.66
CA LEU A 23 -4.03 2.62 -18.69
C LEU A 23 -4.87 3.19 -17.54
N ALA A 24 -5.81 2.41 -16.99
CA ALA A 24 -6.60 2.85 -15.84
C ALA A 24 -5.75 3.10 -14.59
N TYR A 25 -4.61 2.42 -14.44
CA TYR A 25 -3.69 2.63 -13.32
C TYR A 25 -2.98 3.98 -13.36
N LEU A 26 -3.05 4.70 -14.48
CA LEU A 26 -2.51 6.06 -14.62
C LEU A 26 -3.44 7.11 -14.01
N ASP A 27 -4.69 6.75 -13.67
CA ASP A 27 -5.65 7.66 -13.07
C ASP A 27 -5.54 7.62 -11.53
N PRO A 28 -5.19 8.73 -10.86
CA PRO A 28 -5.11 8.78 -9.39
C PRO A 28 -6.41 8.40 -8.71
N ARG A 29 -7.55 8.70 -9.34
CA ARG A 29 -8.89 8.41 -8.77
C ARG A 29 -9.11 6.92 -8.62
N TYR A 30 -8.57 6.09 -9.52
CA TYR A 30 -8.63 4.64 -9.38
C TYR A 30 -8.00 4.18 -8.06
N TRP A 31 -6.85 4.76 -7.71
CA TRP A 31 -6.12 4.42 -6.49
C TRP A 31 -6.85 4.94 -5.25
N ASP A 32 -7.33 6.18 -5.26
CA ASP A 32 -8.12 6.74 -4.15
C ASP A 32 -9.38 5.89 -3.86
N GLU A 33 -10.11 5.48 -4.90
CA GLU A 33 -11.29 4.60 -4.77
C GLU A 33 -10.90 3.23 -4.20
N ARG A 34 -9.84 2.61 -4.74
CA ARG A 34 -9.37 1.31 -4.27
C ARG A 34 -8.94 1.34 -2.80
N PHE A 35 -8.17 2.34 -2.40
CA PHE A 35 -7.63 2.45 -1.04
C PHE A 35 -8.68 2.86 0.01
N SER A 36 -9.80 3.43 -0.43
CA SER A 36 -10.94 3.72 0.45
C SER A 36 -11.56 2.44 1.03
N ASP A 37 -11.57 1.34 0.26
CA ASP A 37 -12.19 0.08 0.66
C ASP A 37 -11.15 -1.00 1.07
N GLU A 38 -9.94 -0.94 0.53
CA GLU A 38 -8.94 -2.00 0.71
C GLU A 38 -7.98 -1.72 1.87
N GLU A 39 -8.01 -2.56 2.91
CA GLU A 39 -7.12 -2.43 4.08
C GLU A 39 -5.66 -2.75 3.78
N HIS A 40 -5.40 -3.82 3.02
CA HIS A 40 -4.06 -4.28 2.71
C HIS A 40 -4.05 -5.06 1.39
N TYR A 41 -2.99 -4.88 0.61
CA TYR A 41 -2.74 -5.60 -0.62
C TYR A 41 -1.25 -5.57 -1.00
N GLU A 42 -0.75 -6.69 -1.50
CA GLU A 42 0.59 -6.80 -2.06
C GLU A 42 0.50 -7.11 -3.55
N TRP A 43 1.07 -6.23 -4.38
CA TRP A 43 0.99 -6.36 -5.85
C TRP A 43 1.83 -7.51 -6.40
N CYS A 44 3.06 -7.68 -5.88
CA CYS A 44 4.00 -8.67 -6.39
C CYS A 44 4.01 -9.92 -5.52
N LYS A 45 4.62 -9.80 -4.33
CA LYS A 45 4.73 -10.84 -3.29
C LYS A 45 5.02 -10.17 -1.95
N ASP A 46 4.66 -10.86 -0.87
CA ASP A 46 4.97 -10.44 0.49
C ASP A 46 6.48 -10.36 0.74
N TYR A 47 6.88 -9.47 1.66
CA TYR A 47 8.27 -9.26 2.08
C TYR A 47 9.04 -10.54 2.38
N SER A 48 8.38 -11.55 2.97
CA SER A 48 8.99 -12.85 3.31
C SER A 48 9.71 -13.54 2.15
N HIS A 49 9.21 -13.38 0.91
CA HIS A 49 9.82 -13.99 -0.28
C HIS A 49 11.17 -13.35 -0.63
N PHE A 50 11.33 -12.07 -0.30
CA PHE A 50 12.51 -11.27 -0.67
C PHE A 50 13.35 -10.86 0.53
N ARG A 51 12.92 -11.15 1.76
CA ARG A 51 13.59 -10.75 3.01
C ARG A 51 15.08 -10.99 3.00
N HIS A 52 15.52 -12.12 2.46
CA HIS A 52 16.94 -12.46 2.34
C HIS A 52 17.72 -11.47 1.46
N LEU A 53 17.10 -10.93 0.39
CA LEU A 53 17.69 -9.91 -0.47
C LEU A 53 17.75 -8.56 0.23
N PHE A 54 16.69 -8.17 0.93
CA PHE A 54 16.65 -6.92 1.69
C PHE A 54 17.76 -6.90 2.75
N LEU A 55 17.86 -7.94 3.57
CA LEU A 55 18.89 -8.05 4.60
C LEU A 55 20.32 -8.17 4.05
N TYR A 56 20.48 -8.71 2.84
CA TYR A 56 21.78 -8.83 2.22
C TYR A 56 22.25 -7.50 1.59
N HIS A 57 21.33 -6.73 1.01
CA HIS A 57 21.67 -5.54 0.23
C HIS A 57 21.47 -4.21 0.96
N ILE A 58 20.65 -4.18 2.03
CA ILE A 58 20.34 -2.94 2.76
C ILE A 58 20.96 -2.99 4.15
N PRO A 59 22.08 -2.28 4.38
CA PRO A 59 22.60 -2.08 5.73
C PRO A 59 21.56 -1.45 6.65
N LEU A 60 21.53 -1.86 7.93
CA LEU A 60 20.52 -1.41 8.90
C LEU A 60 20.52 0.11 9.15
N ASN A 61 21.63 0.79 8.88
CA ASN A 61 21.78 2.24 9.02
C ASN A 61 21.50 3.02 7.72
N SER A 62 20.92 2.37 6.70
CA SER A 62 20.57 3.01 5.44
C SER A 62 19.27 3.79 5.55
N SER A 63 19.19 4.91 4.84
CA SER A 63 17.94 5.62 4.57
C SER A 63 17.27 4.99 3.34
N VAL A 64 16.03 4.52 3.48
CA VAL A 64 15.28 3.84 2.42
C VAL A 64 14.10 4.70 1.97
N LEU A 65 13.88 4.80 0.66
CA LEU A 65 12.70 5.42 0.07
C LEU A 65 11.88 4.36 -0.68
N GLU A 66 10.66 4.12 -0.22
CA GLU A 66 9.68 3.27 -0.89
C GLU A 66 8.74 4.14 -1.75
N LEU A 67 8.80 3.93 -3.07
CA LEU A 67 7.98 4.65 -4.04
C LEU A 67 6.72 3.85 -4.36
N GLY A 68 5.54 4.49 -4.28
CA GLY A 68 4.27 3.84 -4.54
C GLY A 68 3.95 2.79 -3.48
N CYS A 69 4.11 3.15 -2.20
CA CYS A 69 3.99 2.21 -1.08
C CYS A 69 2.57 1.63 -0.92
N GLY A 70 1.55 2.32 -1.43
CA GLY A 70 0.15 1.95 -1.27
C GLY A 70 -0.18 1.60 0.18
N ASN A 71 -0.86 0.47 0.35
CA ASN A 71 -1.18 -0.16 1.63
C ASN A 71 -0.34 -1.44 1.87
N SER A 72 0.88 -1.49 1.32
CA SER A 72 1.85 -2.57 1.53
C SER A 72 2.33 -2.60 2.98
N GLN A 73 2.78 -3.78 3.43
CA GLN A 73 3.46 -3.97 4.71
C GLN A 73 4.99 -3.95 4.57
N LEU A 74 5.52 -3.75 3.36
CA LEU A 74 6.96 -3.81 3.09
C LEU A 74 7.78 -2.93 4.04
N SER A 75 7.42 -1.65 4.21
CA SER A 75 8.11 -0.75 5.14
C SER A 75 8.01 -1.20 6.60
N GLU A 76 6.86 -1.73 7.02
CA GLU A 76 6.65 -2.21 8.37
C GLU A 76 7.53 -3.42 8.67
N GLU A 77 7.62 -4.36 7.73
CA GLU A 77 8.43 -5.56 7.87
C GLU A 77 9.94 -5.27 7.82
N MET A 78 10.38 -4.36 6.94
CA MET A 78 11.77 -3.85 6.96
C MET A 78 12.11 -3.19 8.30
N HIS A 79 11.17 -2.42 8.86
CA HIS A 79 11.35 -1.81 10.17
C HIS A 79 11.46 -2.85 11.29
N LYS A 80 10.67 -3.94 11.25
CA LYS A 80 10.78 -5.05 12.22
C LYS A 80 12.16 -5.73 12.15
N ASP A 81 12.77 -5.73 10.98
CA ASP A 81 14.12 -6.26 10.75
C ASP A 81 15.26 -5.29 11.10
N GLY A 82 14.93 -4.08 11.57
CA GLY A 82 15.90 -3.11 12.10
C GLY A 82 16.33 -2.00 11.14
N ILE A 83 15.76 -1.96 9.93
CA ILE A 83 15.93 -0.84 8.99
C ILE A 83 14.91 0.23 9.38
N THR A 84 15.31 1.26 10.12
CA THR A 84 14.35 2.16 10.80
C THR A 84 14.15 3.51 10.13
N ASP A 85 15.09 3.95 9.27
CA ASP A 85 15.02 5.19 8.52
C ASP A 85 14.37 4.95 7.14
N ILE A 86 13.03 4.84 7.13
CA ILE A 86 12.24 4.52 5.94
C ILE A 86 11.26 5.66 5.67
N THR A 87 11.31 6.20 4.46
CA THR A 87 10.33 7.13 3.92
C THR A 87 9.48 6.40 2.88
N CYS A 88 8.16 6.49 2.98
CA CYS A 88 7.24 5.90 2.02
C CYS A 88 6.50 7.03 1.31
N ILE A 89 6.32 6.96 0.00
CA ILE A 89 5.48 7.93 -0.72
C ILE A 89 4.49 7.22 -1.61
N ASP A 90 3.31 7.83 -1.74
CA ASP A 90 2.30 7.38 -2.67
C ASP A 90 1.62 8.58 -3.34
N TRP A 91 1.06 8.33 -4.52
CA TRP A 91 0.28 9.32 -5.24
C TRP A 91 -1.12 9.49 -4.65
N SER A 92 -1.67 8.49 -3.97
CA SER A 92 -2.98 8.58 -3.33
C SER A 92 -2.89 9.24 -1.95
N ALA A 93 -3.57 10.38 -1.76
CA ALA A 93 -3.68 11.01 -0.44
C ALA A 93 -4.46 10.12 0.54
N VAL A 94 -5.45 9.38 0.04
CA VAL A 94 -6.28 8.46 0.82
C VAL A 94 -5.41 7.40 1.51
N VAL A 95 -4.51 6.76 0.77
CA VAL A 95 -3.66 5.72 1.34
C VAL A 95 -2.57 6.27 2.23
N VAL A 96 -2.00 7.43 1.88
CA VAL A 96 -1.04 8.13 2.74
C VAL A 96 -1.64 8.42 4.11
N GLU A 97 -2.82 9.03 4.17
CA GLU A 97 -3.49 9.34 5.44
C GLU A 97 -3.88 8.07 6.21
N LYS A 98 -4.36 7.04 5.52
CA LYS A 98 -4.72 5.75 6.11
C LYS A 98 -3.52 5.09 6.77
N MET A 99 -2.40 5.00 6.04
CA MET A 99 -1.18 4.36 6.52
C MET A 99 -0.53 5.16 7.64
N GLN A 100 -0.54 6.50 7.59
CA GLN A 100 -0.08 7.34 8.70
C GLN A 100 -0.83 7.03 10.00
N LYS A 101 -2.17 6.97 9.94
CA LYS A 101 -3.00 6.64 11.10
C LYS A 101 -2.71 5.23 11.62
N LEU A 102 -2.63 4.25 10.72
CA LEU A 102 -2.37 2.84 11.05
C LEU A 102 -1.00 2.66 11.70
N LEU A 103 0.05 3.22 11.11
CA LEU A 103 1.42 3.09 11.60
C LEU A 103 1.64 3.88 12.90
N SER A 104 1.04 5.07 13.02
CA SER A 104 1.03 5.82 14.27
C SER A 104 0.33 5.05 15.39
N ALA A 105 -0.79 4.38 15.12
CA ALA A 105 -1.50 3.57 16.10
C ALA A 105 -0.68 2.34 16.54
N LYS A 106 0.16 1.79 15.63
CA LYS A 106 1.11 0.71 15.93
C LYS A 106 2.39 1.19 16.63
N GLY A 107 2.61 2.50 16.76
CA GLY A 107 3.77 3.09 17.43
C GLY A 107 4.99 3.33 16.55
N TYR A 108 4.88 3.20 15.23
CA TYR A 108 5.96 3.54 14.31
C TYR A 108 6.03 5.06 14.12
N LYS A 109 7.06 5.69 14.69
CA LYS A 109 7.24 7.15 14.65
C LYS A 109 8.19 7.63 13.53
N SER A 110 8.94 6.72 12.91
CA SER A 110 9.97 7.03 11.89
C SER A 110 9.55 6.77 10.44
N LEU A 111 8.31 6.32 10.20
CA LEU A 111 7.78 6.13 8.85
C LEU A 111 7.16 7.44 8.37
N PHE A 112 7.89 8.15 7.51
CA PHE A 112 7.40 9.38 6.90
C PHE A 112 6.61 9.05 5.64
N LEU A 113 5.31 9.40 5.62
CA LEU A 113 4.48 9.30 4.43
C LEU A 113 4.18 10.68 3.85
N SER A 114 4.45 10.86 2.56
CA SER A 114 4.20 12.12 1.86
C SER A 114 3.42 11.89 0.57
N PHE A 115 2.43 12.75 0.35
CA PHE A 115 1.69 12.86 -0.90
C PHE A 115 2.49 13.73 -1.86
N HIS A 116 2.81 13.22 -3.05
CA HIS A 116 3.58 13.97 -4.04
C HIS A 116 2.83 14.07 -5.37
N ILE A 117 2.15 15.21 -5.57
CA ILE A 117 1.78 15.66 -6.92
C ILE A 117 3.04 16.21 -7.56
N GLY A 118 3.72 15.43 -8.41
CA GLY A 118 4.54 16.01 -9.49
C GLY A 118 5.99 15.57 -9.67
N PHE A 119 6.51 14.52 -9.01
CA PHE A 119 7.95 14.22 -9.11
C PHE A 119 8.43 13.27 -10.22
N ILE A 120 7.54 12.61 -10.98
CA ILE A 120 8.00 11.77 -12.09
C ILE A 120 8.54 12.60 -13.28
N LEU A 121 8.27 13.92 -13.34
CA LEU A 121 8.79 14.80 -14.39
C LEU A 121 10.05 15.61 -14.01
N PHE A 122 10.49 15.59 -12.75
CA PHE A 122 11.63 16.44 -12.30
C PHE A 122 12.96 15.71 -12.10
N LEU A 123 13.01 14.39 -12.33
CA LEU A 123 14.25 13.59 -12.28
C LEU A 123 14.81 13.23 -13.67
N LEU A 124 14.20 13.75 -14.74
CA LEU A 124 14.67 13.57 -16.13
C LEU A 124 14.82 14.91 -16.90
N ALA A 125 14.93 16.04 -16.20
CA ALA A 125 15.21 17.35 -16.80
C ALA A 125 16.57 17.88 -16.33
#